data_AF-A0A2I0ALI4-F1
#
_entry.id   AF-A0A2I0ALI4-F1
#
_cell.length_a   1.000
_cell.length_b   1.000
_cell.length_c   1.000
_cell.angle_alpha   90.00
_cell.angle_beta   90.00
_cell.angle_gamma   90.00
#
_symmetry.space_group_name_H-M   'P 1'
#
loop_
_entity.id
_entity.type
_entity.pdbx_description
1 polymer ?
#
loop_
_entity_poly.entity_id
_entity_poly.type
_entity_poly.pdbx_seq_one_letter_code
_entity_poly.pdbx_strand_id
1 'polypeptide(L)'
;MEEIRGEKEDRNSEAVKGGRGNDGGIFASCSFADLGLHSSLCEHLKDKMGFQVPTQIQAQAIPVILSGRDVLVNAATGTGKTIVYLAPIIHLLQMRNPRVQRSDGTLALVLVPTRELCMQVYEILQKLLRRFIWIVPGYIMGGENRAKEKARLRKGISVLIATPGRLLDHLKNTSSFIYTNIQWIVYDEADRILELGYGKAIEEILDFLGSRHGSTFEQKNKMIKPSKISKQNLLLSATLNDKVNHLANISLQSPVMIGLDDKKVSLITRCSSVKQLSSLDSHSDEGSEQLSTLPSQSLENYNLPAQLIQRYLKVPCGSRLALLLSILKSIFRKAGSQKVWY
;
A
#
# COMPACT_ATOMS: atom_id res chain seq x y z
N MET A 1 -5.78 -12.74 77.88
CA MET A 1 -6.73 -11.64 77.63
C MET A 1 -6.18 -10.92 76.40
N GLU A 2 -6.64 -11.14 75.18
CA GLU A 2 -7.99 -11.42 74.69
C GLU A 2 -7.83 -12.12 73.33
N GLU A 3 -8.59 -13.19 73.08
CA GLU A 3 -8.76 -13.82 71.78
C GLU A 3 -9.55 -12.89 70.84
N ILE A 4 -9.42 -13.06 69.51
CA ILE A 4 -10.51 -13.53 68.62
C ILE A 4 -10.06 -13.42 67.14
N ARG A 5 -9.90 -14.61 66.54
CA ARG A 5 -10.34 -15.12 65.21
C ARG A 5 -10.15 -14.29 63.93
N GLY A 6 -9.66 -14.99 62.90
CA GLY A 6 -9.98 -14.67 61.50
C GLY A 6 -9.18 -15.48 60.47
N GLU A 7 -9.61 -16.71 60.22
CA GLU A 7 -9.15 -17.67 59.21
C GLU A 7 -9.12 -17.21 57.72
N LYS A 8 -8.39 -18.01 56.91
CA LYS A 8 -8.45 -18.23 55.43
C LYS A 8 -7.70 -17.22 54.53
N GLU A 9 -7.04 -17.60 53.43
CA GLU A 9 -7.12 -18.80 52.60
C GLU A 9 -5.86 -18.89 51.70
N ASP A 10 -5.28 -20.08 51.56
CA ASP A 10 -4.39 -20.44 50.45
C ASP A 10 -5.14 -20.37 49.11
N ARG A 11 -4.50 -19.85 48.06
CA ARG A 11 -4.43 -20.49 46.71
C ARG A 11 -3.69 -19.66 45.65
N ASN A 12 -2.57 -20.23 45.21
CA ASN A 12 -2.25 -20.53 43.81
C ASN A 12 -2.30 -19.38 42.78
N SER A 13 -1.14 -18.76 42.50
CA SER A 13 -0.93 -17.96 41.29
C SER A 13 -0.64 -18.88 40.10
N GLU A 14 -1.71 -19.45 39.53
CA GLU A 14 -1.65 -20.19 38.28
C GLU A 14 -1.47 -19.25 37.08
N ALA A 15 -0.55 -19.65 36.21
CA ALA A 15 -0.27 -19.04 34.93
C ALA A 15 -1.53 -18.92 34.07
N VAL A 16 -1.94 -17.69 33.76
CA VAL A 16 -2.97 -17.45 32.75
C VAL A 16 -2.34 -17.57 31.36
N LYS A 17 -2.29 -18.81 30.85
CA LYS A 17 -2.32 -19.11 29.42
C LYS A 17 -3.64 -18.59 28.85
N GLY A 18 -3.64 -17.33 28.39
CA GLY A 18 -4.75 -16.75 27.65
C GLY A 18 -4.59 -17.00 26.16
N GLY A 19 -5.04 -18.16 25.67
CA GLY A 19 -5.39 -18.31 24.27
C GLY A 19 -6.62 -17.43 23.97
N ARG A 20 -6.48 -16.46 23.07
CA ARG A 20 -7.57 -15.69 22.45
C ARG A 20 -7.12 -15.41 21.03
N GLY A 21 -7.72 -16.02 20.02
CA GLY A 21 -9.07 -15.67 19.60
C GLY A 21 -8.92 -14.52 18.60
N ASN A 22 -8.97 -14.87 17.31
CA ASN A 22 -8.85 -13.96 16.18
C ASN A 22 -10.10 -13.06 16.11
N ASP A 23 -10.24 -12.11 17.04
CA ASP A 23 -11.27 -11.08 17.00
C ASP A 23 -10.84 -10.01 16.00
N GLY A 24 -11.60 -9.88 14.91
CA GLY A 24 -11.35 -9.02 13.76
C GLY A 24 -11.48 -7.51 14.04
N GLY A 25 -10.68 -6.98 14.96
CA GLY A 25 -10.52 -5.55 15.18
C GLY A 25 -9.61 -4.91 14.13
N ILE A 26 -10.00 -3.75 13.61
CA ILE A 26 -9.16 -2.97 12.66
C ILE A 26 -7.87 -2.46 13.34
N PHE A 27 -7.91 -2.28 14.66
CA PHE A 27 -6.81 -1.73 15.47
C PHE A 27 -6.02 -2.83 16.18
N ALA A 28 -4.70 -2.65 16.23
CA ALA A 28 -3.82 -3.54 16.97
C ALA A 28 -3.86 -3.24 18.49
N SER A 29 -3.37 -4.17 19.30
CA SER A 29 -3.23 -4.01 20.76
C SER A 29 -1.96 -3.29 21.19
N CYS A 30 -1.07 -2.93 20.25
CA CYS A 30 0.20 -2.24 20.51
C CYS A 30 0.13 -0.74 20.19
N SER A 31 1.15 0.01 20.60
CA SER A 31 1.33 1.42 20.27
C SER A 31 2.27 1.62 19.07
N PHE A 32 2.28 2.83 18.48
CA PHE A 32 3.25 3.16 17.42
C PHE A 32 4.72 3.09 17.89
N ALA A 33 4.98 3.29 19.18
CA ALA A 33 6.34 3.18 19.73
C ALA A 33 6.83 1.72 19.70
N ASP A 34 5.93 0.77 19.92
CA ASP A 34 6.24 -0.67 19.88
C ASP A 34 6.61 -1.16 18.48
N LEU A 35 6.31 -0.36 17.44
CA LEU A 35 6.63 -0.67 16.04
C LEU A 35 8.07 -0.29 15.65
N GLY A 36 8.86 0.25 16.59
CA GLY A 36 10.23 0.69 16.34
C GLY A 36 10.34 2.11 15.75
N LEU A 37 9.26 2.89 15.78
CA LEU A 37 9.27 4.28 15.33
C LEU A 37 9.85 5.20 16.41
N HIS A 38 10.54 6.25 15.96
CA HIS A 38 11.14 7.25 16.85
C HIS A 38 10.06 8.01 17.63
N SER A 39 10.31 8.27 18.92
CA SER A 39 9.35 8.90 19.85
C SER A 39 8.74 10.19 19.30
N SER A 40 9.56 11.07 18.72
CA SER A 40 9.10 12.34 18.13
C SER A 40 8.07 12.18 17.02
N LEU A 41 8.15 11.08 16.25
CA LEU A 41 7.20 10.75 15.19
C LEU A 41 5.92 10.15 15.79
N CYS A 42 6.05 9.27 16.79
CA CYS A 42 4.92 8.69 17.52
C CYS A 42 4.05 9.76 18.20
N GLU A 43 4.67 10.70 18.90
CA GLU A 43 3.98 11.85 19.49
C GLU A 43 3.27 12.70 18.43
N HIS A 44 3.89 12.87 17.25
CA HIS A 44 3.29 13.65 16.18
C HIS A 44 2.06 12.97 15.59
N LEU A 45 2.16 11.67 15.37
CA LEU A 45 1.04 10.82 14.91
C LEU A 45 -0.12 10.89 15.89
N LYS A 46 0.15 10.79 17.20
CA LYS A 46 -0.85 10.84 18.25
C LYS A 46 -1.49 12.22 18.41
N ASP A 47 -0.68 13.24 18.67
CA ASP A 47 -1.18 14.54 19.14
C ASP A 47 -1.67 15.45 18.02
N LYS A 48 -1.08 15.35 16.81
CA LYS A 48 -1.35 16.28 15.71
C LYS A 48 -2.16 15.66 14.58
N MET A 49 -2.12 14.34 14.45
CA MET A 49 -2.87 13.62 13.41
C MET A 49 -4.00 12.75 13.96
N GLY A 50 -4.06 12.54 15.28
CA GLY A 50 -5.12 11.77 15.93
C GLY A 50 -4.98 10.25 15.78
N PHE A 51 -3.83 9.75 15.33
CA PHE A 51 -3.56 8.32 15.25
C PHE A 51 -3.15 7.79 16.62
N GLN A 52 -4.15 7.41 17.43
CA GLN A 52 -3.93 6.91 18.80
C GLN A 52 -3.32 5.51 18.81
N VAL A 53 -3.85 4.63 17.96
CA VAL A 53 -3.48 3.20 17.91
C VAL A 53 -3.25 2.81 16.45
N PRO A 54 -2.17 2.06 16.13
CA PRO A 54 -1.94 1.54 14.80
C PRO A 54 -3.03 0.56 14.37
N THR A 55 -3.34 0.53 13.08
CA THR A 55 -4.15 -0.54 12.51
C THR A 55 -3.36 -1.85 12.47
N GLN A 56 -4.06 -2.99 12.39
CA GLN A 56 -3.39 -4.30 12.37
C GLN A 56 -2.43 -4.43 11.18
N ILE A 57 -2.79 -3.85 10.03
CA ILE A 57 -1.90 -3.81 8.86
C ILE A 57 -0.69 -2.92 9.08
N GLN A 58 -0.83 -1.79 9.79
CA GLN A 58 0.30 -0.93 10.16
C GLN A 58 1.24 -1.64 11.14
N ALA A 59 0.69 -2.32 12.14
CA ALA A 59 1.48 -3.04 13.13
C ALA A 59 2.31 -4.18 12.51
N GLN A 60 1.76 -4.88 11.51
CA GLN A 60 2.48 -5.93 10.81
C GLN A 60 3.51 -5.39 9.81
N ALA A 61 3.17 -4.33 9.07
CA ALA A 61 3.98 -3.87 7.94
C ALA A 61 5.11 -2.90 8.32
N ILE A 62 4.88 -2.00 9.27
CA ILE A 62 5.88 -0.98 9.64
C ILE A 62 7.21 -1.59 10.07
N PRO A 63 7.26 -2.60 10.98
CA PRO A 63 8.53 -3.21 11.38
C PRO A 63 9.28 -3.89 10.22
N VAL A 64 8.54 -4.47 9.27
CA VAL A 64 9.14 -5.11 8.09
C VAL A 64 9.73 -4.08 7.14
N ILE A 65 9.06 -2.94 6.97
CA ILE A 65 9.58 -1.85 6.14
C ILE A 65 10.85 -1.27 6.78
N LEU A 66 10.87 -1.09 8.10
CA LEU A 66 12.06 -0.63 8.82
C LEU A 66 13.24 -1.61 8.70
N SER A 67 12.99 -2.91 8.49
CA SER A 67 14.05 -3.89 8.26
C SER A 67 14.66 -3.83 6.85
N GLY A 68 14.19 -2.93 5.97
CA GLY A 68 14.70 -2.77 4.61
C GLY A 68 14.29 -3.85 3.62
N ARG A 69 13.30 -4.71 3.96
CA ARG A 69 12.80 -5.75 3.05
C ARG A 69 11.70 -5.21 2.15
N ASP A 70 11.60 -5.73 0.93
CA ASP A 70 10.46 -5.45 0.07
C ASP A 70 9.17 -6.02 0.67
N VAL A 71 8.06 -5.32 0.47
CA VAL A 71 6.79 -5.68 1.09
C VAL A 71 5.67 -5.61 0.06
N LEU A 72 4.83 -6.65 0.06
CA LEU A 72 3.53 -6.61 -0.59
C LEU A 72 2.43 -6.61 0.48
N VAL A 73 1.67 -5.52 0.52
CA VAL A 73 0.56 -5.32 1.44
C VAL A 73 -0.75 -5.49 0.68
N ASN A 74 -1.51 -6.51 1.05
CA ASN A 74 -2.87 -6.71 0.60
C ASN A 74 -3.86 -6.30 1.68
N ALA A 75 -4.57 -5.19 1.50
CA ALA A 75 -5.56 -4.72 2.47
C ALA A 75 -6.65 -3.89 1.77
N ALA A 76 -7.84 -3.77 2.36
CA ALA A 76 -8.87 -2.91 1.79
C ALA A 76 -8.50 -1.41 1.85
N THR A 77 -9.15 -0.56 1.05
CA THR A 77 -9.05 0.90 1.19
C THR A 77 -9.59 1.32 2.57
N GLY A 78 -9.07 2.42 3.12
CA GLY A 78 -9.46 2.90 4.45
C GLY A 78 -8.79 2.18 5.64
N THR A 79 -7.92 1.19 5.40
CA THR A 79 -7.15 0.49 6.46
C THR A 79 -5.90 1.25 6.95
N GLY A 80 -5.71 2.49 6.48
CA GLY A 80 -4.58 3.33 6.86
C GLY A 80 -3.26 2.99 6.14
N LYS A 81 -3.33 2.42 4.93
CA LYS A 81 -2.18 2.06 4.08
C LYS A 81 -1.17 3.18 3.87
N THR A 82 -1.63 4.42 3.75
CA THR A 82 -0.75 5.57 3.53
C THR A 82 0.27 5.74 4.66
N ILE A 83 -0.12 5.52 5.91
CA ILE A 83 0.80 5.61 7.05
C ILE A 83 1.78 4.44 7.08
N VAL A 84 1.39 3.27 6.56
CA VAL A 84 2.24 2.06 6.51
C VAL A 84 3.58 2.36 5.86
N TYR A 85 3.60 3.08 4.74
CA TYR A 85 4.84 3.43 4.05
C TYR A 85 5.38 4.80 4.46
N LEU A 86 4.52 5.81 4.69
CA LEU A 86 5.01 7.16 5.00
C LEU A 86 5.72 7.24 6.35
N ALA A 87 5.20 6.59 7.40
CA ALA A 87 5.80 6.65 8.73
C ALA A 87 7.23 6.08 8.76
N PRO A 88 7.50 4.85 8.30
CA PRO A 88 8.86 4.32 8.30
C PRO A 88 9.81 5.08 7.36
N ILE A 89 9.33 5.56 6.20
CA ILE A 89 10.17 6.37 5.30
C ILE A 89 10.59 7.68 5.99
N ILE A 90 9.66 8.38 6.63
CA ILE A 90 9.97 9.64 7.34
C ILE A 90 10.89 9.38 8.53
N HIS A 91 10.68 8.29 9.27
CA HIS A 91 11.57 7.85 10.34
C HIS A 91 13.00 7.65 9.86
N LEU A 92 13.20 6.90 8.77
CA LEU A 92 14.53 6.64 8.19
C LEU A 92 15.18 7.93 7.66
N LEU A 93 14.41 8.80 7.01
CA LEU A 93 14.89 10.11 6.55
C LEU A 93 15.26 11.05 7.70
N GLN A 94 14.53 11.00 8.82
CA GLN A 94 14.82 11.78 10.02
C GLN A 94 16.14 11.34 10.68
N MET A 95 16.40 10.03 10.71
CA MET A 95 17.59 9.47 11.36
C MET A 95 18.89 9.67 10.57
N ARG A 96 18.79 10.13 9.32
CA ARG A 96 19.95 10.31 8.45
C ARG A 96 20.92 11.36 8.99
N ASN A 97 22.21 11.02 9.01
CA ASN A 97 23.31 11.92 9.30
C ASN A 97 24.38 11.84 8.20
N PRO A 98 24.66 12.91 7.42
CA PRO A 98 24.08 14.25 7.53
C PRO A 98 22.58 14.31 7.19
N ARG A 99 21.91 15.35 7.69
CA ARG A 99 20.47 15.57 7.44
C ARG A 99 20.19 15.68 5.95
N VAL A 100 19.00 15.23 5.53
CA VAL A 100 18.53 15.31 4.14
C VAL A 100 18.61 16.75 3.64
N GLN A 101 19.25 16.92 2.48
CA GLN A 101 19.37 18.21 1.81
C GLN A 101 18.56 18.23 0.51
N ARG A 102 18.21 19.44 0.05
CA ARG A 102 17.52 19.61 -1.25
C ARG A 102 18.35 19.11 -2.43
N SER A 103 19.68 19.21 -2.34
CA SER A 103 20.62 18.70 -3.35
C SER A 103 20.60 17.18 -3.50
N ASP A 104 20.10 16.44 -2.48
CA ASP A 104 19.98 14.98 -2.56
C ASP A 104 18.95 14.55 -3.61
N GLY A 105 18.07 15.46 -4.05
CA GLY A 105 16.99 15.14 -4.97
C GLY A 105 15.93 14.27 -4.31
N THR A 106 15.33 13.37 -5.10
CA THR A 106 14.28 12.46 -4.64
C THR A 106 14.87 11.21 -4.03
N LEU A 107 14.45 10.93 -2.80
CA LEU A 107 14.85 9.77 -2.00
C LEU A 107 13.71 8.75 -1.90
N ALA A 108 12.46 9.21 -1.82
CA ALA A 108 11.28 8.35 -1.83
C ALA A 108 10.33 8.76 -2.96
N LEU A 109 9.88 7.78 -3.73
CA LEU A 109 8.91 7.92 -4.81
C LEU A 109 7.65 7.15 -4.46
N VAL A 110 6.49 7.81 -4.52
CA VAL A 110 5.18 7.20 -4.31
C VAL A 110 4.36 7.32 -5.59
N LEU A 111 4.11 6.19 -6.23
CA LEU A 111 3.27 6.08 -7.42
C LEU A 111 1.82 5.87 -7.02
N VAL A 112 0.94 6.71 -7.55
CA VAL A 112 -0.50 6.70 -7.26
C VAL A 112 -1.30 6.68 -8.57
N PRO A 113 -2.47 6.01 -8.63
CA PRO A 113 -3.27 5.86 -9.85
C PRO A 113 -3.89 7.16 -10.36
N THR A 114 -4.34 8.03 -9.46
CA THR A 114 -5.18 9.19 -9.81
C THR A 114 -4.67 10.48 -9.19
N ARG A 115 -5.18 11.61 -9.70
CA ARG A 115 -4.86 12.95 -9.20
C ARG A 115 -5.44 13.18 -7.81
N GLU A 116 -6.64 12.66 -7.59
CA GLU A 116 -7.37 12.79 -6.34
C GLU A 116 -6.60 12.08 -5.22
N LEU A 117 -6.14 10.85 -5.47
CA LEU A 117 -5.33 10.11 -4.50
C LEU A 117 -3.96 10.77 -4.30
N CYS A 118 -3.36 11.33 -5.35
CA CYS A 118 -2.12 12.11 -5.23
C CYS A 118 -2.25 13.26 -4.23
N MET A 119 -3.33 14.05 -4.33
CA MET A 119 -3.59 15.15 -3.41
C MET A 119 -3.86 14.66 -1.99
N GLN A 120 -4.62 13.57 -1.82
CA GLN A 120 -4.88 12.98 -0.51
C GLN A 120 -3.58 12.54 0.19
N VAL A 121 -2.73 11.80 -0.52
CA VAL A 121 -1.42 11.36 0.01
C VAL A 121 -0.52 12.57 0.30
N TYR A 122 -0.53 13.59 -0.56
CA TYR A 122 0.25 14.80 -0.36
C TYR A 122 -0.17 15.58 0.88
N GLU A 123 -1.47 15.73 1.14
CA GLU A 123 -1.98 16.38 2.35
C GLU A 123 -1.57 15.63 3.62
N ILE A 124 -1.63 14.29 3.60
CA ILE A 124 -1.18 13.45 4.72
C ILE A 124 0.32 13.61 4.93
N LEU A 125 1.11 13.58 3.85
CA LEU A 125 2.55 13.79 3.88
C LEU A 125 2.91 15.17 4.45
N GLN A 126 2.25 16.25 4.02
CA GLN A 126 2.48 17.59 4.57
C GLN A 126 2.17 17.65 6.06
N LYS A 127 1.09 17.00 6.52
CA LYS A 127 0.74 16.91 7.94
C LYS A 127 1.83 16.18 8.72
N LEU A 128 2.35 15.05 8.20
CA LEU A 128 3.43 14.29 8.83
C LEU A 128 4.73 15.10 8.92
N LEU A 129 5.07 15.86 7.88
CA LEU A 129 6.34 16.60 7.78
C LEU A 129 6.38 17.92 8.56
N ARG A 130 5.30 18.33 9.25
CA ARG A 130 5.28 19.59 10.02
C ARG A 130 6.44 19.74 11.01
N ARG A 131 6.93 18.64 11.59
CA ARG A 131 8.10 18.62 12.50
C ARG A 131 9.44 18.41 11.78
N PHE A 132 9.41 18.04 10.50
CA PHE A 132 10.58 17.63 9.71
C PHE A 132 10.77 18.55 8.49
N ILE A 133 10.87 19.86 8.75
CA ILE A 133 10.83 20.92 7.72
C ILE A 133 11.94 20.84 6.66
N TRP A 134 13.01 20.09 6.91
CA TRP A 134 14.11 19.87 5.96
C TRP A 134 13.79 18.81 4.91
N ILE A 135 12.82 17.93 5.18
CA ILE A 135 12.31 16.97 4.20
C ILE A 135 11.30 17.70 3.33
N VAL A 136 11.55 17.75 2.03
CA VAL A 136 10.72 18.52 1.10
C VAL A 136 9.71 17.60 0.44
N PRO A 137 8.39 17.74 0.73
CA PRO A 137 7.38 17.02 -0.01
C PRO A 137 7.12 17.68 -1.35
N GLY A 138 6.74 16.89 -2.33
CA GLY A 138 6.28 17.40 -3.61
C GLY A 138 5.50 16.36 -4.37
N TYR A 139 4.86 16.81 -5.44
CA TYR A 139 4.06 15.95 -6.28
C TYR A 139 4.14 16.40 -7.74
N ILE A 140 3.90 15.47 -8.66
CA ILE A 140 3.74 15.72 -10.09
C ILE A 140 2.55 14.93 -10.61
N MET A 141 1.67 15.56 -11.37
CA MET A 141 0.48 14.90 -11.90
C MET A 141 -0.01 15.55 -13.19
N GLY A 142 -0.83 14.83 -13.94
CA GLY A 142 -1.45 15.38 -15.15
C GLY A 142 -2.26 16.65 -14.85
N GLY A 143 -2.31 17.58 -15.79
CA GLY A 143 -3.11 18.81 -15.68
C GLY A 143 -2.46 19.96 -14.90
N GLU A 144 -1.19 19.84 -14.49
CA GLU A 144 -0.41 20.97 -13.99
C GLU A 144 0.58 21.52 -15.05
N ASN A 145 1.02 22.76 -14.84
CA ASN A 145 1.97 23.41 -15.72
C ASN A 145 3.36 22.78 -15.58
N ARG A 146 3.82 22.17 -16.67
CA ARG A 146 5.10 21.46 -16.76
C ARG A 146 6.32 22.31 -16.41
N ALA A 147 6.30 23.61 -16.74
CA ALA A 147 7.40 24.52 -16.41
C ALA A 147 7.50 24.75 -14.89
N LYS A 148 6.36 24.84 -14.19
CA LYS A 148 6.31 24.98 -12.73
C LYS A 148 6.80 23.70 -12.04
N GLU A 149 6.38 22.53 -12.52
CA GLU A 149 6.86 21.24 -12.02
C GLU A 149 8.37 21.07 -12.25
N LYS A 150 8.88 21.38 -13.45
CA LYS A 150 10.32 21.37 -13.74
C LYS A 150 11.10 22.28 -12.79
N ALA A 151 10.58 23.48 -12.50
CA ALA A 151 11.20 24.39 -11.55
C ALA A 151 11.19 23.84 -10.11
N ARG A 152 10.14 23.15 -9.68
CA ARG A 152 10.07 22.47 -8.38
C ARG A 152 11.05 21.30 -8.31
N LEU A 153 11.09 20.44 -9.32
CA LEU A 153 12.02 19.31 -9.41
C LEU A 153 13.48 19.77 -9.39
N ARG A 154 13.80 20.85 -10.11
CA ARG A 154 15.14 21.46 -10.11
C ARG A 154 15.56 21.98 -8.73
N LYS A 155 14.62 22.44 -7.90
CA LYS A 155 14.91 22.88 -6.52
C LYS A 155 15.16 21.71 -5.57
N GLY A 156 14.82 20.48 -5.96
CA GLY A 156 14.94 19.28 -5.14
C GLY A 156 13.68 19.00 -4.31
N ILE A 157 13.20 17.77 -4.41
CA ILE A 157 12.03 17.24 -3.71
C ILE A 157 12.46 15.91 -3.08
N SER A 158 12.47 15.82 -1.75
CA SER A 158 12.93 14.64 -1.01
C SER A 158 11.96 13.46 -1.12
N VAL A 159 10.65 13.73 -1.00
CA VAL A 159 9.57 12.75 -1.12
C VAL A 159 8.64 13.20 -2.25
N LEU A 160 8.62 12.45 -3.33
CA LEU A 160 7.86 12.76 -4.55
C LEU A 160 6.66 11.82 -4.69
N ILE A 161 5.45 12.38 -4.78
CA ILE A 161 4.24 11.64 -5.12
C ILE A 161 3.92 11.89 -6.59
N ALA A 162 3.67 10.84 -7.38
CA ALA A 162 3.52 11.00 -8.82
C ALA A 162 2.48 10.06 -9.41
N THR A 163 1.76 10.56 -10.43
CA THR A 163 1.04 9.66 -11.33
C THR A 163 2.02 9.08 -12.36
N PRO A 164 1.96 7.77 -12.69
CA PRO A 164 2.97 7.11 -13.53
C PRO A 164 3.22 7.80 -14.87
N GLY A 165 2.16 8.17 -15.59
CA GLY A 165 2.31 8.84 -16.88
C GLY A 165 3.06 10.17 -16.81
N ARG A 166 2.83 10.99 -15.76
CA ARG A 166 3.51 12.28 -15.61
C ARG A 166 4.95 12.09 -15.13
N LEU A 167 5.21 11.12 -14.26
CA LEU A 167 6.58 10.78 -13.88
C LEU A 167 7.41 10.36 -15.08
N LEU A 168 6.87 9.49 -15.93
CA LEU A 168 7.58 8.99 -17.11
C LEU A 168 7.97 10.13 -18.07
N ASP A 169 7.10 11.12 -18.29
CA ASP A 169 7.45 12.32 -19.07
C ASP A 169 8.64 13.08 -18.44
N HIS A 170 8.62 13.26 -17.11
CA HIS A 170 9.72 13.94 -16.44
C HIS A 170 11.03 13.16 -16.46
N LEU A 171 10.99 11.83 -16.31
CA LEU A 171 12.17 10.96 -16.43
C LEU A 171 12.81 11.03 -17.82
N LYS A 172 11.98 11.08 -18.88
CA LYS A 172 12.45 11.17 -20.27
C LYS A 172 12.98 12.56 -20.64
N ASN A 173 12.25 13.60 -20.24
CA ASN A 173 12.39 14.92 -20.86
C ASN A 173 12.86 16.02 -19.88
N THR A 174 13.15 15.70 -18.63
CA THR A 174 13.60 16.68 -17.61
C THR A 174 15.00 16.35 -17.09
N SER A 175 16.02 16.93 -17.71
CA SER A 175 17.42 16.76 -17.30
C SER A 175 17.74 17.26 -15.88
N SER A 176 16.93 18.19 -15.37
CA SER A 176 17.11 18.77 -14.02
C SER A 176 16.51 17.91 -12.90
N PHE A 177 15.90 16.77 -13.21
CA PHE A 177 15.31 15.89 -12.21
C PHE A 177 16.36 14.94 -11.63
N ILE A 178 16.66 15.09 -10.34
CA ILE A 178 17.62 14.24 -9.62
C ILE A 178 16.87 13.07 -8.99
N TYR A 179 16.94 11.90 -9.65
CA TYR A 179 16.29 10.65 -9.23
C TYR A 179 17.27 9.51 -8.91
N THR A 180 18.58 9.76 -8.99
CA THR A 180 19.63 8.74 -8.81
C THR A 180 19.73 8.21 -7.38
N ASN A 181 19.21 8.97 -6.40
CA ASN A 181 19.29 8.66 -4.97
C ASN A 181 18.00 8.05 -4.42
N ILE A 182 17.06 7.68 -5.28
CA ILE A 182 15.82 7.03 -4.85
C ILE A 182 16.16 5.71 -4.16
N GLN A 183 15.70 5.60 -2.91
CA GLN A 183 15.84 4.45 -2.02
C GLN A 183 14.52 3.70 -1.86
N TRP A 184 13.39 4.41 -1.90
CA TRP A 184 12.07 3.81 -1.74
C TRP A 184 11.21 4.06 -2.97
N ILE A 185 10.63 2.99 -3.51
CA ILE A 185 9.60 3.05 -4.55
C ILE A 185 8.33 2.41 -4.01
N VAL A 186 7.26 3.19 -3.93
CA VAL A 186 5.97 2.75 -3.40
C VAL A 186 4.94 2.73 -4.53
N TYR A 187 4.21 1.63 -4.66
CA TYR A 187 3.05 1.49 -5.55
C TYR A 187 1.80 1.48 -4.69
N ASP A 188 1.11 2.62 -4.58
CA ASP A 188 -0.14 2.74 -3.82
C ASP A 188 -1.34 2.48 -4.75
N GLU A 189 -2.27 1.62 -4.31
CA GLU A 189 -3.36 1.09 -5.14
C GLU A 189 -2.86 0.50 -6.48
N ALA A 190 -1.93 -0.45 -6.39
CA ALA A 190 -1.28 -1.05 -7.55
C ALA A 190 -2.24 -1.73 -8.53
N ASP A 191 -3.29 -2.38 -8.02
CA ASP A 191 -4.40 -2.88 -8.83
C ASP A 191 -5.03 -1.78 -9.67
N ARG A 192 -5.37 -0.64 -9.05
CA ARG A 192 -5.96 0.49 -9.75
C ARG A 192 -5.01 1.12 -10.77
N ILE A 193 -3.71 1.18 -10.47
CA ILE A 193 -2.70 1.66 -11.43
C ILE A 193 -2.72 0.80 -12.71
N LEU A 194 -2.81 -0.52 -12.55
CA LEU A 194 -2.81 -1.47 -13.67
C LEU A 194 -4.14 -1.48 -14.43
N GLU A 195 -5.28 -1.30 -13.74
CA GLU A 195 -6.61 -1.13 -14.35
C GLU A 195 -6.67 0.09 -15.26
N LEU A 196 -6.04 1.19 -14.87
CA LEU A 196 -5.96 2.42 -15.66
C LEU A 196 -4.96 2.32 -16.83
N GLY A 197 -4.34 1.17 -17.04
CA GLY A 197 -3.47 0.91 -18.19
C GLY A 197 -2.04 1.45 -18.02
N TYR A 198 -1.60 1.80 -16.81
CA TYR A 198 -0.25 2.31 -16.58
C TYR A 198 0.84 1.22 -16.49
N GLY A 199 0.53 -0.06 -16.73
CA GLY A 199 1.48 -1.17 -16.61
C GLY A 199 2.76 -0.96 -17.43
N LYS A 200 2.64 -0.63 -18.73
CA LYS A 200 3.80 -0.33 -19.59
C LYS A 200 4.61 0.86 -19.08
N ALA A 201 3.93 1.91 -18.59
CA ALA A 201 4.60 3.08 -18.05
C ALA A 201 5.40 2.73 -16.78
N ILE A 202 4.88 1.85 -15.91
CA ILE A 202 5.60 1.37 -14.73
C ILE A 202 6.84 0.56 -15.14
N GLU A 203 6.73 -0.32 -16.13
CA GLU A 203 7.88 -1.08 -16.61
C GLU A 203 9.00 -0.14 -17.10
N GLU A 204 8.65 0.86 -17.90
CA GLU A 204 9.63 1.86 -18.35
C GLU A 204 10.20 2.68 -17.18
N ILE A 205 9.38 3.07 -16.19
CA ILE A 205 9.86 3.74 -14.98
C ILE A 205 10.86 2.84 -14.24
N LEU A 206 10.56 1.56 -14.07
CA LEU A 206 11.45 0.60 -13.43
C LEU A 206 12.78 0.45 -14.18
N ASP A 207 12.75 0.48 -15.51
CA ASP A 207 13.94 0.45 -16.37
C ASP A 207 14.79 1.73 -16.17
N PHE A 208 14.17 2.92 -16.13
CA PHE A 208 14.87 4.18 -15.84
C PHE A 208 15.46 4.23 -14.43
N LEU A 209 14.76 3.67 -13.45
CA LEU A 209 15.21 3.64 -12.07
C LEU A 209 16.19 2.50 -11.79
N GLY A 210 16.39 1.55 -12.72
CA GLY A 210 17.24 0.38 -12.52
C GLY A 210 16.75 -0.48 -11.35
N SER A 211 15.44 -0.69 -11.27
CA SER A 211 14.77 -1.44 -10.19
C SER A 211 13.96 -2.64 -10.70
N ARG A 212 14.11 -3.00 -11.98
CA ARG A 212 13.46 -4.16 -12.58
C ARG A 212 14.24 -5.44 -12.27
N HIS A 213 13.59 -6.40 -11.63
CA HIS A 213 14.14 -7.74 -11.43
C HIS A 213 13.90 -8.62 -12.66
N GLY A 214 14.93 -9.37 -13.07
CA GLY A 214 14.83 -10.35 -14.15
C GLY A 214 15.05 -9.83 -15.57
N SER A 215 15.62 -8.62 -15.74
CA SER A 215 16.08 -8.21 -17.07
C SER A 215 17.34 -8.99 -17.46
N THR A 216 17.16 -10.06 -18.24
CA THR A 216 18.19 -10.68 -19.10
C THR A 216 18.56 -9.78 -20.29
N PHE A 217 18.21 -8.49 -20.25
CA PHE A 217 18.66 -7.52 -21.22
C PHE A 217 20.11 -7.20 -20.90
N GLU A 218 20.99 -7.84 -21.67
CA GLU A 218 22.36 -7.40 -21.90
C GLU A 218 22.43 -5.87 -21.89
N GLN A 219 23.48 -5.35 -21.24
CA GLN A 219 23.84 -3.94 -21.14
C GLN A 219 24.19 -3.30 -22.50
N LYS A 220 23.34 -3.45 -23.52
CA LYS A 220 23.52 -2.82 -24.82
C LYS A 220 22.82 -1.45 -24.80
N ASN A 221 23.64 -0.43 -24.55
CA ASN A 221 23.45 0.97 -24.94
C ASN A 221 22.58 1.91 -24.08
N LYS A 222 22.74 1.91 -22.75
CA LYS A 222 22.53 3.17 -22.01
C LYS A 222 23.37 3.24 -20.75
N MET A 223 23.98 4.39 -20.54
CA MET A 223 24.82 4.81 -19.42
C MET A 223 24.03 4.84 -18.10
N ILE A 224 23.48 3.70 -17.68
CA ILE A 224 22.82 3.53 -16.37
C ILE A 224 23.93 3.07 -15.43
N LYS A 225 24.54 4.04 -14.73
CA LYS A 225 25.47 3.71 -13.63
C LYS A 225 24.67 2.87 -12.61
N PRO A 226 25.15 1.69 -12.19
CA PRO A 226 24.48 0.93 -11.14
C PRO A 226 24.39 1.85 -9.91
N SER A 227 23.17 2.11 -9.44
CA SER A 227 22.98 2.86 -8.22
C SER A 227 23.61 2.04 -7.09
N LYS A 228 24.66 2.58 -6.44
CA LYS A 228 25.38 1.97 -5.30
C LYS A 228 24.48 1.75 -4.07
N ILE A 229 23.22 2.18 -4.16
CA ILE A 229 22.23 2.22 -3.09
C ILE A 229 21.21 1.13 -3.37
N SER A 230 21.03 0.22 -2.41
CA SER A 230 19.95 -0.78 -2.45
C SER A 230 18.61 -0.05 -2.36
N LYS A 231 17.69 -0.39 -3.28
CA LYS A 231 16.33 0.16 -3.31
C LYS A 231 15.40 -0.83 -2.63
N GLN A 232 14.44 -0.30 -1.88
CA GLN A 232 13.36 -1.03 -1.25
C GLN A 232 12.05 -0.69 -1.94
N ASN A 233 11.33 -1.71 -2.38
CA ASN A 233 10.10 -1.56 -3.12
C ASN A 233 8.91 -2.04 -2.29
N LEU A 234 7.86 -1.22 -2.25
CA LEU A 234 6.65 -1.46 -1.48
C LEU A 234 5.45 -1.47 -2.41
N LEU A 235 4.73 -2.57 -2.46
CA LEU A 235 3.53 -2.70 -3.29
C LEU A 235 2.30 -2.82 -2.38
N LEU A 236 1.38 -1.87 -2.51
CA LEU A 236 0.13 -1.85 -1.76
C LEU A 236 -1.04 -2.03 -2.72
N SER A 237 -1.85 -3.06 -2.50
CA SER A 237 -2.99 -3.39 -3.35
C SER A 237 -4.20 -3.79 -2.50
N ALA A 238 -5.41 -3.60 -3.01
CA ALA A 238 -6.61 -4.14 -2.37
C ALA A 238 -6.97 -5.52 -2.92
N THR A 239 -6.57 -5.78 -4.17
CA THR A 239 -6.79 -7.03 -4.87
C THR A 239 -5.47 -7.65 -5.31
N LEU A 240 -5.47 -8.97 -5.48
CA LEU A 240 -4.35 -9.74 -6.00
C LEU A 240 -4.79 -10.48 -7.26
N ASN A 241 -4.66 -9.78 -8.37
CA ASN A 241 -4.92 -10.30 -9.70
C ASN A 241 -3.59 -10.66 -10.37
N ASP A 242 -3.63 -11.44 -11.46
CA ASP A 242 -2.42 -11.88 -12.17
C ASP A 242 -1.53 -10.72 -12.61
N LYS A 243 -2.13 -9.59 -12.99
CA LYS A 243 -1.39 -8.37 -13.33
C LYS A 243 -0.60 -7.80 -12.14
N VAL A 244 -1.20 -7.81 -10.94
CA VAL A 244 -0.55 -7.34 -9.70
C VAL A 244 0.55 -8.31 -9.29
N ASN A 245 0.30 -9.61 -9.39
CA ASN A 245 1.31 -10.65 -9.15
C ASN A 245 2.49 -10.52 -10.12
N HIS A 246 2.21 -10.25 -11.39
CA HIS A 246 3.24 -9.99 -12.39
C HIS A 246 4.06 -8.75 -12.03
N LEU A 247 3.39 -7.64 -11.67
CA LEU A 247 4.07 -6.43 -11.20
C LEU A 247 4.95 -6.71 -9.97
N ALA A 248 4.45 -7.47 -9.00
CA ALA A 248 5.21 -7.87 -7.82
C ALA A 248 6.46 -8.66 -8.21
N ASN A 249 6.36 -9.60 -9.16
CA ASN A 249 7.50 -10.40 -9.62
C ASN A 249 8.57 -9.60 -10.37
N ILE A 250 8.19 -8.53 -11.08
CA ILE A 250 9.17 -7.69 -11.82
C ILE A 250 9.73 -6.55 -10.96
N SER A 251 9.03 -6.13 -9.91
CA SER A 251 9.40 -4.96 -9.10
C SER A 251 9.96 -5.32 -7.73
N LEU A 252 9.60 -6.45 -7.13
CA LEU A 252 9.98 -6.79 -5.76
C LEU A 252 11.04 -7.91 -5.70
N GLN A 253 11.94 -7.82 -4.73
CA GLN A 253 12.93 -8.85 -4.41
C GLN A 253 12.56 -9.61 -3.12
N SER A 254 12.19 -10.89 -3.24
CA SER A 254 11.81 -11.75 -2.10
C SER A 254 10.86 -11.04 -1.10
N PRO A 255 9.71 -10.51 -1.56
CA PRO A 255 8.87 -9.65 -0.73
C PRO A 255 8.23 -10.41 0.43
N VAL A 256 8.08 -9.70 1.55
CA VAL A 256 7.24 -10.16 2.66
C VAL A 256 5.79 -9.83 2.32
N MET A 257 4.95 -10.85 2.36
CA MET A 257 3.53 -10.74 2.03
C MET A 257 2.72 -10.51 3.31
N ILE A 258 1.91 -9.46 3.35
CA ILE A 258 1.14 -9.04 4.54
C ILE A 258 -0.33 -8.87 4.17
N GLY A 259 -1.24 -9.35 5.01
CA GLY A 259 -2.69 -9.28 4.77
C GLY A 259 -3.22 -10.32 3.78
N LEU A 260 -2.55 -11.47 3.69
CA LEU A 260 -3.01 -12.63 2.93
C LEU A 260 -3.42 -13.76 3.86
N ASP A 261 -4.56 -14.37 3.56
CA ASP A 261 -4.92 -15.68 4.11
C ASP A 261 -3.92 -16.72 3.58
N ASP A 262 -3.48 -17.65 4.42
CA ASP A 262 -2.42 -18.64 4.12
C ASP A 262 -2.60 -19.38 2.79
N LYS A 263 -3.86 -19.54 2.33
CA LYS A 263 -4.19 -20.16 1.03
C LYS A 263 -3.66 -19.36 -0.18
N LYS A 264 -3.71 -18.02 -0.13
CA LYS A 264 -3.27 -17.15 -1.24
C LYS A 264 -1.74 -17.07 -1.34
N VAL A 265 -1.03 -17.25 -0.23
CA VAL A 265 0.44 -17.29 -0.18
C VAL A 265 1.00 -18.48 -0.97
N SER A 266 0.31 -19.62 -0.95
CA SER A 266 0.73 -20.84 -1.66
C SER A 266 0.69 -20.70 -3.20
N LEU A 267 -0.25 -19.92 -3.75
CA LEU A 267 -0.39 -19.68 -5.18
C LEU A 267 0.77 -18.83 -5.72
N ILE A 268 1.20 -17.84 -4.94
CA ILE A 268 2.29 -16.93 -5.31
C ILE A 268 3.63 -17.67 -5.32
N THR A 269 3.85 -18.53 -4.32
CA THR A 269 5.06 -19.36 -4.21
C THR A 269 5.17 -20.36 -5.38
N ARG A 270 4.05 -20.92 -5.86
CA ARG A 270 4.03 -21.84 -7.00
C ARG A 270 4.40 -21.15 -8.32
N CYS A 271 3.99 -19.90 -8.54
CA CYS A 271 4.32 -19.17 -9.78
C CYS A 271 5.81 -18.81 -9.90
N SER A 272 6.54 -18.70 -8.78
CA SER A 272 7.98 -18.46 -8.79
C SER A 272 8.79 -19.68 -9.27
N SER A 273 8.28 -20.90 -9.08
CA SER A 273 9.00 -22.15 -9.33
C SER A 273 8.86 -22.70 -10.76
N VAL A 274 7.94 -22.20 -11.59
CA VAL A 274 7.63 -22.78 -12.92
C VAL A 274 8.55 -22.26 -14.05
N LYS A 275 9.61 -21.51 -13.75
CA LYS A 275 10.52 -20.95 -14.79
C LYS A 275 11.59 -21.91 -15.34
N GLN A 276 11.51 -23.22 -15.09
CA GLN A 276 12.35 -24.20 -15.79
C GLN A 276 11.50 -25.34 -16.33
N LEU A 277 11.05 -25.20 -17.58
CA LEU A 277 11.15 -26.18 -18.68
C LEU A 277 10.07 -25.87 -19.73
N SER A 278 10.41 -25.04 -20.71
CA SER A 278 9.68 -25.02 -21.99
C SER A 278 10.60 -24.45 -23.08
N SER A 279 11.46 -25.33 -23.59
CA SER A 279 12.16 -25.19 -24.86
C SER A 279 11.87 -26.47 -25.65
N LEU A 280 11.42 -26.33 -26.91
CA LEU A 280 11.14 -27.38 -27.92
C LEU A 280 9.77 -28.06 -27.70
N ASP A 281 8.86 -28.28 -28.64
CA ASP A 281 8.91 -28.34 -30.12
C ASP A 281 7.54 -27.98 -30.77
N SER A 282 7.60 -27.87 -32.08
CA SER A 282 6.61 -27.45 -33.08
C SER A 282 5.61 -28.52 -33.58
N HIS A 283 4.47 -28.02 -34.09
CA HIS A 283 3.58 -28.53 -35.14
C HIS A 283 2.60 -29.73 -34.95
N SER A 284 1.41 -29.49 -35.52
CA SER A 284 0.40 -30.35 -36.20
C SER A 284 -0.62 -31.22 -35.42
N ASP A 285 -1.86 -31.02 -35.87
CA ASP A 285 -2.92 -31.99 -36.17
C ASP A 285 -4.07 -32.33 -35.21
N GLU A 286 -5.18 -32.63 -35.89
CA GLU A 286 -6.59 -32.63 -35.56
C GLU A 286 -7.06 -33.80 -34.66
N GLY A 287 -8.29 -33.66 -34.13
CA GLY A 287 -9.25 -34.77 -34.16
C GLY A 287 -9.72 -35.38 -32.84
N SER A 288 -11.03 -35.19 -32.58
CA SER A 288 -11.98 -36.08 -31.89
C SER A 288 -12.03 -36.18 -30.34
N GLU A 289 -13.16 -35.66 -29.84
CA GLU A 289 -14.09 -36.14 -28.79
C GLU A 289 -13.62 -37.10 -27.67
N GLN A 290 -13.86 -36.73 -26.40
CA GLN A 290 -15.01 -37.24 -25.61
C GLN A 290 -15.06 -36.69 -24.17
N LEU A 291 -16.19 -36.04 -23.88
CA LEU A 291 -16.98 -35.96 -22.65
C LEU A 291 -16.40 -36.49 -21.31
N SER A 292 -16.26 -35.61 -20.32
CA SER A 292 -16.64 -35.93 -18.92
C SER A 292 -16.85 -34.68 -18.06
N THR A 293 -18.12 -34.45 -17.71
CA THR A 293 -18.62 -33.91 -16.42
C THR A 293 -17.99 -32.64 -15.82
N LEU A 294 -18.66 -31.51 -16.03
CA LEU A 294 -18.60 -30.32 -15.18
C LEU A 294 -19.17 -30.63 -13.78
N PRO A 295 -18.46 -30.36 -12.67
CA PRO A 295 -19.10 -30.09 -11.39
C PRO A 295 -19.39 -28.59 -11.29
N SER A 296 -20.68 -28.27 -11.36
CA SER A 296 -21.37 -27.19 -10.66
C SER A 296 -20.50 -26.13 -9.98
N GLN A 297 -20.55 -24.91 -10.53
CA GLN A 297 -20.21 -23.67 -9.85
C GLN A 297 -20.96 -23.61 -8.51
N SER A 298 -20.26 -23.88 -7.41
CA SER A 298 -20.74 -23.52 -6.09
C SER A 298 -20.61 -22.00 -5.97
N LEU A 299 -21.75 -21.32 -5.83
CA LEU A 299 -21.79 -19.91 -5.48
C LEU A 299 -20.88 -19.69 -4.26
N GLU A 300 -19.83 -18.92 -4.46
CA GLU A 300 -19.00 -18.41 -3.38
C GLU A 300 -19.93 -17.70 -2.38
N ASN A 301 -20.03 -18.26 -1.18
CA ASN A 301 -20.69 -17.63 -0.06
C ASN A 301 -19.89 -16.38 0.31
N TYR A 302 -20.32 -15.24 -0.25
CA TYR A 302 -19.97 -13.91 0.24
C TYR A 302 -20.49 -13.78 1.68
N ASN A 303 -19.61 -14.01 2.66
CA ASN A 303 -19.92 -13.69 4.05
C ASN A 303 -19.89 -12.17 4.22
N LEU A 304 -21.05 -11.54 4.04
CA LEU A 304 -21.29 -10.17 4.44
C LEU A 304 -21.03 -10.04 5.95
N PRO A 305 -20.29 -9.03 6.42
CA PRO A 305 -20.11 -8.80 7.85
C PRO A 305 -21.48 -8.60 8.52
N ALA A 306 -21.70 -9.21 9.70
CA ALA A 306 -22.98 -9.31 10.41
C ALA A 306 -23.68 -7.98 10.76
N GLN A 307 -23.04 -6.85 10.45
CA GLN A 307 -23.51 -5.49 10.72
C GLN A 307 -23.99 -4.75 9.45
N LEU A 308 -23.86 -5.36 8.26
CA LEU A 308 -24.28 -4.77 6.98
C LEU A 308 -25.68 -5.30 6.59
N ILE A 309 -26.70 -4.47 6.80
CA ILE A 309 -28.07 -4.77 6.36
C ILE A 309 -28.19 -4.45 4.86
N GLN A 310 -28.07 -5.46 4.01
CA GLN A 310 -28.31 -5.31 2.58
C GLN A 310 -29.82 -5.17 2.32
N ARG A 311 -30.23 -4.06 1.72
CA ARG A 311 -31.60 -3.84 1.24
C ARG A 311 -31.60 -3.75 -0.28
N TYR A 312 -32.50 -4.48 -0.92
CA TYR A 312 -32.72 -4.37 -2.37
C TYR A 312 -34.18 -4.00 -2.65
N LEU A 313 -34.42 -3.33 -3.78
CA LEU A 313 -35.76 -3.04 -4.29
C LEU A 313 -35.81 -3.39 -5.77
N LYS A 314 -36.82 -4.17 -6.16
CA LYS A 314 -37.05 -4.52 -7.56
C LYS A 314 -37.79 -3.38 -8.24
N VAL A 315 -37.18 -2.79 -9.28
CA VAL A 315 -37.71 -1.59 -9.95
C VAL A 315 -37.71 -1.78 -11.47
N PRO A 316 -38.79 -1.40 -12.18
CA PRO A 316 -38.82 -1.32 -13.64
C PRO A 316 -37.70 -0.42 -14.18
N CYS A 317 -37.14 -0.76 -15.35
CA CYS A 317 -35.97 -0.09 -15.92
C CYS A 317 -36.10 1.44 -16.01
N GLY A 318 -37.27 1.96 -16.38
CA GLY A 318 -37.53 3.40 -16.51
C GLY A 318 -37.61 4.18 -15.20
N SER A 319 -37.66 3.53 -14.05
CA SER A 319 -37.91 4.19 -12.75
C SER A 319 -36.72 4.08 -11.77
N ARG A 320 -35.63 3.40 -12.18
CA ARG A 320 -34.45 3.16 -11.33
C ARG A 320 -33.82 4.45 -10.80
N LEU A 321 -33.66 5.46 -11.68
CA LEU A 321 -33.01 6.72 -11.32
C LEU A 321 -33.86 7.56 -10.38
N ALA A 322 -35.16 7.73 -10.69
CA ALA A 322 -36.09 8.48 -9.85
C ALA A 322 -36.20 7.87 -8.44
N LEU A 323 -36.22 6.54 -8.37
CA LEU A 323 -36.33 5.82 -7.11
C LEU A 323 -35.03 5.87 -6.31
N LEU A 324 -33.86 5.73 -6.95
CA LEU A 324 -32.56 5.94 -6.32
C LEU A 324 -32.45 7.36 -5.74
N LEU A 325 -32.87 8.37 -6.50
CA LEU A 325 -32.86 9.77 -6.06
C LEU A 325 -33.78 9.99 -4.85
N SER A 326 -34.95 9.33 -4.83
CA SER A 326 -35.89 9.37 -3.70
C SER A 326 -35.30 8.72 -2.45
N ILE A 327 -34.64 7.56 -2.60
CA ILE A 327 -33.94 6.87 -1.51
C ILE A 327 -32.82 7.74 -0.95
N LEU A 328 -31.96 8.30 -1.81
CA LEU A 328 -30.87 9.18 -1.38
C LEU A 328 -31.42 10.42 -0.67
N LYS A 329 -32.43 11.09 -1.23
CA LYS A 329 -33.08 12.24 -0.56
C LYS A 329 -33.64 11.86 0.82
N SER A 330 -34.26 10.69 0.95
CA SER A 330 -34.77 10.19 2.24
C SER A 330 -33.66 9.93 3.26
N ILE A 331 -32.55 9.32 2.83
CA ILE A 331 -31.38 9.05 3.68
C ILE A 331 -30.75 10.36 4.15
N PHE A 332 -30.51 11.31 3.24
CA PHE A 332 -29.93 12.61 3.60
C PHE A 332 -30.85 13.45 4.49
N ARG A 333 -32.17 13.37 4.27
CA ARG A 333 -33.16 14.07 5.10
C ARG A 333 -33.25 13.48 6.52
N LYS A 334 -33.05 12.16 6.67
CA LYS A 334 -32.94 11.51 7.99
C LYS A 334 -31.61 11.82 8.70
N ALA A 335 -30.51 11.90 7.95
CA ALA A 335 -29.19 12.27 8.50
C ALA A 335 -29.15 13.72 9.04
N GLY A 336 -29.93 14.63 8.45
CA GLY A 336 -30.07 16.00 8.94
C GLY A 336 -30.80 16.15 10.28
N SER A 337 -31.58 15.17 10.71
CA SER A 337 -32.34 15.19 11.97
C SER A 337 -31.59 14.61 13.18
N GLN A 338 -30.38 14.08 13.01
CA GLN A 338 -29.53 13.57 14.09
C GLN A 338 -28.37 14.51 14.46
N LYS A 339 -28.58 15.83 14.33
CA LYS A 339 -27.70 16.82 14.95
C LYS A 339 -28.43 17.59 16.04
N VAL A 340 -28.58 17.01 17.23
CA VAL A 340 -28.65 17.80 18.47
C VAL A 340 -28.23 17.00 19.72
N TRP A 341 -27.31 17.61 20.50
CA TRP A 341 -26.86 17.37 21.90
C TRP A 341 -26.13 16.04 22.20
N TYR A 342 -24.95 15.96 22.83
CA TYR A 342 -24.06 16.88 23.55
C TYR A 342 -22.60 16.58 23.16
#